data_AF-A0A3N4HD92-F1
#
_entry.id   AF-A0A3N4HD92-F1
#
_cell.length_a   1.000
_cell.length_b   1.000
_cell.length_c   1.000
_cell.angle_alpha   90.00
_cell.angle_beta   90.00
_cell.angle_gamma   90.00
#
_symmetry.space_group_name_H-M   'P 1'
#
loop_
_entity.id
_entity.type
_entity.pdbx_description
1 polymer ?
#
loop_
_entity_poly.entity_id
_entity_poly.type
_entity_poly.pdbx_seq_one_letter_code
_entity_poly.pdbx_strand_id
1 'polypeptide(L)'
;MTRNKTQNRKIKIALVLTILIAMIFGKNLLERKNFNELGDSFISFYEDRLMVESYIFSISEKLFRIKLLVNHCEFESDYSHVIDEIIDYEEGILTLVHEFENTKLTVTEEGFLTDFKKIIQENLRIADYASLYSDSTGINEKRVKEYNSYIERAILDLEKLSQIQLDEGKILAMNSDKVVNRSKIWAQFEVAALVILLVIIYLLIYTSRSIRNGIVD
;
A
#
# COMPACT_ATOMS: atom_id res chain seq x y z
N MET A 1 -17.38 42.05 -51.52
CA MET A 1 -16.48 42.04 -50.33
C MET A 1 -17.02 41.26 -49.11
N THR A 2 -18.30 40.85 -49.08
CA THR A 2 -18.96 40.22 -47.92
C THR A 2 -18.64 38.74 -47.69
N ARG A 3 -18.29 37.97 -48.73
CA ARG A 3 -18.02 36.51 -48.66
C ARG A 3 -16.79 36.12 -47.83
N ASN A 4 -15.71 36.93 -47.88
CA ASN A 4 -14.50 36.69 -47.08
C ASN A 4 -14.72 36.88 -45.57
N LYS A 5 -15.58 37.82 -45.17
CA LYS A 5 -15.89 38.08 -43.75
C LYS A 5 -16.59 36.87 -43.10
N THR A 6 -17.50 36.22 -43.83
CA THR A 6 -18.25 35.05 -43.36
C THR A 6 -17.37 33.79 -43.30
N GLN A 7 -16.45 33.59 -44.26
CA GLN A 7 -15.50 32.48 -44.22
C GLN A 7 -14.51 32.58 -43.05
N ASN A 8 -13.96 33.78 -42.80
CA ASN A 8 -13.06 34.00 -41.66
C ASN A 8 -13.75 33.72 -40.31
N ARG A 9 -15.06 34.00 -40.21
CA ARG A 9 -15.85 33.73 -39.00
C ARG A 9 -16.04 32.22 -38.77
N LYS A 10 -16.34 31.46 -39.83
CA LYS A 10 -16.46 29.99 -39.78
C LYS A 10 -15.14 29.31 -39.36
N ILE A 11 -14.01 29.78 -39.92
CA ILE A 11 -12.68 29.26 -39.57
C ILE A 11 -12.34 29.54 -38.09
N LYS A 12 -12.60 30.76 -37.60
CA LYS A 12 -12.38 31.08 -36.18
C LYS A 12 -13.18 30.18 -35.24
N ILE A 13 -14.45 29.91 -35.58
CA ILE A 13 -15.31 29.01 -34.80
C ILE A 13 -14.78 27.57 -34.82
N ALA A 14 -14.39 27.06 -35.99
CA ALA A 14 -13.82 25.73 -36.12
C ALA A 14 -12.51 25.58 -35.31
N LEU A 15 -11.67 26.61 -35.30
CA LEU A 15 -10.44 26.66 -34.51
C LEU A 15 -10.73 26.57 -33.01
N VAL A 16 -11.68 27.38 -32.51
CA VAL A 16 -12.08 27.36 -31.10
C VAL A 16 -12.61 25.99 -30.69
N LEU A 17 -13.49 25.39 -31.50
CA LEU A 17 -14.03 24.05 -31.24
C LEU A 17 -12.93 22.97 -31.24
N THR A 18 -11.99 23.05 -32.19
CA THR A 18 -10.87 22.10 -32.27
C THR A 18 -9.98 22.19 -31.04
N ILE A 19 -9.67 23.40 -30.57
CA ILE A 19 -8.88 23.61 -29.35
C ILE A 19 -9.61 23.04 -28.13
N LEU A 20 -10.93 23.25 -28.03
CA LEU A 20 -11.74 22.77 -26.91
C LEU A 20 -11.77 21.23 -26.86
N ILE A 21 -11.93 20.58 -28.01
CA ILE A 21 -11.86 19.11 -28.13
C ILE A 21 -10.46 18.61 -27.79
N ALA A 22 -9.41 19.24 -28.30
CA ALA A 22 -8.03 18.86 -28.00
C ALA A 22 -7.72 18.99 -26.49
N MET A 23 -8.26 20.02 -25.83
CA MET A 23 -8.14 20.19 -24.37
C MET A 23 -8.84 19.06 -23.60
N ILE A 24 -10.07 18.70 -23.98
CA ILE A 24 -10.80 17.57 -23.38
C ILE A 24 -10.03 16.26 -23.58
N PHE A 25 -9.53 16.02 -24.79
CA PHE A 25 -8.73 14.82 -25.09
C PHE A 25 -7.43 14.77 -24.28
N GLY A 26 -6.71 15.88 -24.19
CA GLY A 26 -5.50 15.98 -23.36
C GLY A 26 -5.78 15.72 -21.87
N LYS A 27 -6.91 16.22 -21.36
CA LYS A 27 -7.36 15.95 -20.00
C LYS A 27 -7.68 14.47 -19.79
N ASN A 28 -8.32 13.81 -20.74
CA ASN A 28 -8.59 12.36 -20.68
C ASN A 28 -7.28 11.54 -20.56
N LEU A 29 -6.22 11.92 -21.28
CA LEU A 29 -4.91 11.29 -21.15
C LEU A 29 -4.31 11.48 -19.75
N LEU A 30 -4.45 12.67 -19.16
CA LEU A 30 -3.98 12.95 -17.79
C LEU A 30 -4.76 12.15 -16.74
N GLU A 31 -6.07 12.00 -16.91
CA GLU A 31 -6.87 11.16 -16.01
C GLU A 31 -6.47 9.71 -16.04
N ARG A 32 -6.14 9.18 -17.23
CA ARG A 32 -5.64 7.80 -17.33
C ARG A 32 -4.35 7.60 -16.54
N LYS A 33 -3.46 8.61 -16.51
CA LYS A 33 -2.27 8.58 -15.66
C LYS A 33 -2.62 8.58 -14.17
N ASN A 34 -3.52 9.47 -13.74
CA ASN A 34 -3.96 9.51 -12.34
C ASN A 34 -4.62 8.20 -11.91
N PHE A 35 -5.38 7.55 -12.79
CA PHE A 35 -6.01 6.25 -12.51
C PHE A 35 -4.97 5.14 -12.33
N ASN A 36 -3.93 5.12 -13.15
CA ASN A 36 -2.83 4.16 -12.97
C ASN A 36 -2.08 4.41 -11.64
N GLU A 37 -1.80 5.67 -11.30
CA GLU A 37 -1.15 6.02 -10.03
C GLU A 37 -1.98 5.57 -8.80
N LEU A 38 -3.31 5.67 -8.88
CA LEU A 38 -4.22 5.12 -7.87
C LEU A 38 -4.17 3.58 -7.82
N GLY A 39 -4.11 2.93 -8.98
CA GLY A 39 -3.96 1.48 -9.07
C GLY A 39 -2.66 1.00 -8.43
N ASP A 40 -1.53 1.64 -8.75
CA ASP A 40 -0.22 1.33 -8.20
C ASP A 40 -0.18 1.55 -6.68
N SER A 41 -0.83 2.63 -6.20
CA SER A 41 -0.96 2.91 -4.76
C SER A 41 -1.78 1.84 -4.04
N PHE A 42 -2.83 1.31 -4.67
CA PHE A 42 -3.64 0.23 -4.11
C PHE A 42 -2.88 -1.10 -4.07
N ILE A 43 -2.15 -1.44 -5.13
CA ILE A 43 -1.30 -2.64 -5.16
C ILE A 43 -0.24 -2.55 -4.05
N SER A 44 0.46 -1.42 -3.93
CA SER A 44 1.46 -1.25 -2.86
C SER A 44 0.83 -1.27 -1.46
N PHE A 45 -0.35 -0.68 -1.27
CA PHE A 45 -1.06 -0.77 0.01
C PHE A 45 -1.42 -2.23 0.37
N TYR A 46 -1.84 -3.03 -0.60
CA TYR A 46 -2.16 -4.44 -0.37
C TYR A 46 -0.91 -5.31 -0.16
N GLU A 47 -0.01 -5.33 -1.14
CA GLU A 47 1.17 -6.21 -1.16
C GLU A 47 2.25 -5.79 -0.16
N ASP A 48 2.52 -4.48 -0.02
CA ASP A 48 3.64 -4.00 0.79
C ASP A 48 3.23 -3.58 2.22
N ARG A 49 1.97 -3.20 2.46
CA ARG A 49 1.52 -2.73 3.79
C ARG A 49 0.60 -3.73 4.50
N LEU A 50 -0.50 -4.13 3.88
CA LEU A 50 -1.46 -5.03 4.53
C LEU A 50 -0.93 -6.46 4.67
N MET A 51 -0.27 -6.99 3.65
CA MET A 51 0.30 -8.33 3.70
C MET A 51 1.46 -8.42 4.70
N VAL A 52 2.30 -7.38 4.75
CA VAL A 52 3.38 -7.26 5.74
C VAL A 52 2.85 -7.20 7.17
N GLU A 53 1.79 -6.44 7.43
CA GLU A 53 1.11 -6.44 8.74
C GLU A 53 0.62 -7.85 9.13
N SER A 54 0.10 -8.61 8.16
CA SER A 54 -0.28 -10.01 8.40
C SER A 54 0.92 -10.89 8.78
N TYR A 55 2.10 -10.64 8.20
CA TYR A 55 3.34 -11.33 8.59
C TYR A 55 3.77 -10.94 9.99
N ILE A 56 3.81 -9.65 10.31
CA ILE A 56 4.17 -9.14 11.65
C ILE A 56 3.26 -9.75 12.72
N PHE A 57 1.95 -9.79 12.47
CA PHE A 57 0.98 -10.41 13.37
C PHE A 57 1.24 -11.91 13.56
N SER A 58 1.45 -12.65 12.46
CA SER A 58 1.69 -14.09 12.50
C SER A 58 3.01 -14.44 13.20
N ILE A 59 4.05 -13.63 13.00
CA ILE A 59 5.33 -13.77 13.70
C ILE A 59 5.13 -13.52 15.21
N SER A 60 4.40 -12.46 15.56
CA SER A 60 4.11 -12.12 16.96
C SER A 60 3.36 -13.26 17.68
N GLU A 61 2.38 -13.88 17.00
CA GLU A 61 1.67 -15.04 17.52
C GLU A 61 2.63 -16.22 17.79
N LYS A 62 3.52 -16.53 16.85
CA LYS A 62 4.51 -17.61 16.99
C LYS A 62 5.48 -17.34 18.14
N LEU A 63 6.00 -16.11 18.27
CA LEU A 63 6.86 -15.71 19.39
C LEU A 63 6.13 -15.87 20.73
N PHE A 64 4.84 -15.50 20.80
CA PHE A 64 4.04 -15.67 22.00
C PHE A 64 3.84 -17.16 22.34
N ARG A 65 3.60 -18.02 21.35
CA ARG A 65 3.51 -19.48 21.54
C ARG A 65 4.81 -20.07 22.06
N ILE A 66 5.95 -19.68 21.48
CA ILE A 66 7.26 -20.10 21.98
C ILE A 66 7.46 -19.62 23.43
N LYS A 67 7.09 -18.39 23.75
CA LYS A 67 7.14 -17.87 25.12
C LYS A 67 6.31 -18.70 26.11
N LEU A 68 5.11 -19.12 25.71
CA LEU A 68 4.26 -19.97 26.54
C LEU A 68 4.92 -21.32 26.80
N LEU A 69 5.44 -21.97 25.76
CA LEU A 69 6.13 -23.26 25.85
C LEU A 69 7.35 -23.18 26.76
N VAL A 70 8.19 -22.15 26.59
CA VAL A 70 9.38 -21.94 27.43
C VAL A 70 9.02 -21.69 28.89
N ASN A 71 7.95 -20.97 29.18
CA ASN A 71 7.53 -20.73 30.57
C ASN A 71 6.80 -21.94 31.20
N HIS A 72 6.30 -22.88 30.40
CA HIS A 72 5.66 -24.11 30.89
C HIS A 72 6.64 -25.25 31.20
N CYS A 73 7.94 -25.08 30.92
CA CYS A 73 8.97 -26.08 31.23
C CYS A 73 9.05 -26.46 32.73
N GLU A 74 8.48 -25.64 33.61
CA GLU A 74 8.39 -25.88 35.07
C GLU A 74 7.45 -27.01 35.49
N PHE A 75 6.51 -27.42 34.63
CA PHE A 75 5.43 -28.33 35.01
C PHE A 75 5.46 -29.67 34.29
N GLU A 76 6.34 -29.84 33.29
CA GLU A 76 6.35 -30.99 32.40
C GLU A 76 7.66 -31.77 32.48
N SER A 77 7.56 -33.08 32.69
CA SER A 77 8.69 -33.99 32.87
C SER A 77 9.28 -34.53 31.56
N ASP A 78 8.56 -34.43 30.44
CA ASP A 78 9.05 -34.81 29.11
C ASP A 78 8.98 -33.61 28.18
N TYR A 79 10.09 -32.89 28.08
CA TYR A 79 10.19 -31.65 27.32
C TYR A 79 10.55 -31.88 25.84
N SER A 80 10.68 -33.14 25.41
CA SER A 80 11.21 -33.50 24.08
C SER A 80 10.27 -33.04 22.95
N HIS A 81 8.97 -33.19 23.13
CA HIS A 81 7.96 -32.78 22.14
C HIS A 81 7.80 -31.25 22.05
N VAL A 82 8.13 -30.53 23.12
CA VAL A 82 8.12 -29.06 23.16
C VAL A 82 9.21 -28.48 22.27
N ILE A 83 10.37 -29.14 22.20
CA ILE A 83 11.49 -28.75 21.34
C ILE A 83 11.07 -28.79 19.87
N ASP A 84 10.41 -29.86 19.44
CA ASP A 84 9.94 -30.00 18.05
C ASP A 84 8.91 -28.91 17.69
N GLU A 85 7.96 -28.61 18.59
CA GLU A 85 6.98 -27.54 18.35
C GLU A 85 7.63 -26.14 18.26
N ILE A 86 8.66 -25.88 19.07
CA ILE A 86 9.44 -24.64 19.01
C ILE A 86 10.20 -24.52 17.69
N ILE A 87 10.81 -25.60 17.20
CA ILE A 87 11.48 -25.63 15.89
C ILE A 87 10.49 -25.21 14.80
N ASP A 88 9.30 -25.81 14.79
CA ASP A 88 8.26 -25.53 13.79
C ASP A 88 7.85 -24.04 13.83
N TYR A 89 7.75 -23.45 15.02
CA TYR A 89 7.46 -22.02 15.15
C TYR A 89 8.63 -21.13 14.66
N GLU A 90 9.88 -21.47 14.99
CA GLU A 90 11.07 -20.74 14.52
C GLU A 90 11.21 -20.77 13.00
N GLU A 91 11.08 -21.94 12.39
CA GLU A 91 11.13 -22.09 10.94
C GLU A 91 9.99 -21.32 10.26
N GLY A 92 8.81 -21.36 10.86
CA GLY A 92 7.68 -20.54 10.43
C GLY A 92 7.96 -19.04 10.52
N ILE A 93 8.62 -18.57 11.58
CA ILE A 93 9.05 -17.17 11.72
C ILE A 93 10.06 -16.82 10.63
N LEU A 94 11.10 -17.63 10.43
CA LEU A 94 12.13 -17.36 9.42
C LEU A 94 11.57 -17.35 7.99
N THR A 95 10.59 -18.20 7.72
CA THR A 95 9.86 -18.21 6.45
C THR A 95 9.10 -16.88 6.26
N LEU A 96 8.34 -16.43 7.26
CA LEU A 96 7.62 -15.16 7.19
C LEU A 96 8.56 -13.95 7.11
N VAL A 97 9.71 -13.99 7.78
CA VAL A 97 10.76 -12.98 7.65
C VAL A 97 11.29 -12.94 6.22
N HIS A 98 11.51 -14.10 5.59
CA HIS A 98 11.96 -14.14 4.19
C HIS A 98 10.92 -13.56 3.23
N GLU A 99 9.64 -13.88 3.43
CA GLU A 99 8.55 -13.29 2.65
C GLU A 99 8.47 -11.77 2.85
N PHE A 100 8.71 -11.28 4.07
CA PHE A 100 8.80 -9.85 4.36
C PHE A 100 10.02 -9.22 3.66
N GLU A 101 11.19 -9.85 3.67
CA GLU A 101 12.38 -9.35 2.97
C GLU A 101 12.17 -9.18 1.45
N ASN A 102 11.22 -9.91 0.86
CA ASN A 102 10.88 -9.85 -0.56
C ASN A 102 9.89 -8.74 -0.91
N THR A 103 9.35 -8.00 0.07
CA THR A 103 8.46 -6.83 -0.17
C THR A 103 9.26 -5.55 -0.34
N LYS A 104 8.58 -4.43 -0.63
CA LYS A 104 9.27 -3.12 -0.76
C LYS A 104 9.54 -2.49 0.61
N LEU A 105 10.70 -2.82 1.16
CA LEU A 105 11.19 -2.24 2.40
C LEU A 105 11.65 -0.79 2.23
N THR A 106 11.36 0.02 3.24
CA THR A 106 12.05 1.29 3.51
C THR A 106 13.40 1.00 4.17
N VAL A 107 14.31 1.98 4.12
CA VAL A 107 15.62 1.88 4.79
C VAL A 107 15.48 1.62 6.30
N THR A 108 14.46 2.20 6.92
CA THR A 108 14.19 2.01 8.36
C THR A 108 13.69 0.60 8.65
N GLU A 109 12.78 0.07 7.81
CA GLU A 109 12.26 -1.30 7.93
C GLU A 109 13.37 -2.33 7.76
N GLU A 110 14.23 -2.16 6.75
CA GLU A 110 15.37 -3.06 6.50
C GLU A 110 16.28 -3.16 7.74
N GLY A 111 16.54 -2.04 8.42
CA GLY A 111 17.31 -2.02 9.66
C GLY A 111 16.65 -2.83 10.77
N PHE A 112 15.38 -2.56 11.08
CA PHE A 112 14.65 -3.28 12.14
C PHE A 112 14.45 -4.76 11.82
N LEU A 113 14.17 -5.11 10.56
CA LEU A 113 13.99 -6.48 10.12
C LEU A 113 15.30 -7.28 10.19
N THR A 114 16.43 -6.65 9.86
CA THR A 114 17.76 -7.26 10.00
C THR A 114 18.09 -7.53 11.46
N ASP A 115 17.86 -6.55 12.34
CA ASP A 115 18.07 -6.71 13.79
C ASP A 115 17.16 -7.80 14.38
N PHE A 116 15.89 -7.82 13.98
CA PHE A 116 14.93 -8.85 14.36
C PHE A 116 15.41 -10.24 13.93
N LYS A 117 15.77 -10.41 12.66
CA LYS A 117 16.24 -11.69 12.09
C LYS A 117 17.48 -12.19 12.82
N LYS A 118 18.39 -11.28 13.20
CA LYS A 118 19.56 -11.61 14.00
C LYS A 118 19.20 -12.16 15.37
N ILE A 119 18.22 -11.57 16.06
CA ILE A 119 17.73 -12.09 17.35
C ILE A 119 17.20 -13.51 17.20
N ILE A 120 16.38 -13.77 16.17
CA ILE A 120 15.86 -15.12 15.91
C ILE A 120 17.01 -16.11 15.66
N GLN A 121 17.99 -15.73 14.82
CA GLN A 121 19.03 -16.63 14.36
C GLN A 121 20.20 -16.82 15.32
N GLU A 122 20.45 -15.89 16.25
CA GLU A 122 21.61 -15.93 17.15
C GLU A 122 21.23 -16.09 18.62
N ASN A 123 20.00 -15.75 19.01
CA ASN A 123 19.60 -15.73 20.42
C ASN A 123 18.39 -16.61 20.73
N LEU A 124 17.59 -16.94 19.72
CA LEU A 124 16.39 -17.77 19.87
C LEU A 124 16.47 -19.06 19.05
N ARG A 125 17.66 -19.62 18.78
CA ARG A 125 17.83 -20.85 18.00
C ARG A 125 17.66 -22.10 18.85
N ILE A 126 17.10 -23.17 18.27
CA ILE A 126 16.84 -24.44 18.98
C ILE A 126 17.98 -24.99 19.86
N ALA A 127 19.24 -24.80 19.45
CA ALA A 127 20.42 -25.23 20.22
C ALA A 127 20.48 -24.62 21.63
N ASP A 128 19.88 -23.44 21.82
CA ASP A 128 19.80 -22.77 23.11
C ASP A 128 18.75 -23.38 24.04
N TYR A 129 17.73 -24.06 23.51
CA TYR A 129 16.59 -24.58 24.28
C TYR A 129 16.89 -25.92 24.95
N ALA A 130 17.72 -26.75 24.31
CA ALA A 130 18.24 -27.98 24.91
C ALA A 130 19.05 -27.71 26.20
N SER A 131 19.35 -26.45 26.50
CA SER A 131 20.02 -26.03 27.73
C SER A 131 19.12 -25.30 28.74
N LEU A 132 17.82 -25.17 28.44
CA LEU A 132 16.80 -24.67 29.36
C LEU A 132 16.39 -25.73 30.39
N TYR A 133 16.48 -27.02 30.03
CA TYR A 133 16.14 -28.14 30.89
C TYR A 133 17.14 -29.28 30.71
N SER A 134 17.52 -29.94 31.81
CA SER A 134 18.15 -31.26 31.75
C SER A 134 17.61 -32.17 32.85
N ASP A 135 17.48 -33.47 32.55
CA ASP A 135 17.06 -34.48 33.54
C ASP A 135 17.95 -34.50 34.80
N SER A 136 19.21 -34.06 34.66
CA SER A 136 20.22 -34.09 35.72
C SER A 136 20.24 -32.84 36.62
N THR A 137 19.90 -31.67 36.08
CA THR A 137 20.00 -30.37 36.77
C THR A 137 18.67 -29.64 36.91
N GLY A 138 17.60 -30.17 36.30
CA GLY A 138 16.33 -29.48 36.18
C GLY A 138 16.45 -28.23 35.30
N ILE A 139 15.65 -27.22 35.63
CA ILE A 139 15.46 -26.02 34.82
C ILE A 139 16.57 -25.00 35.06
N ASN A 140 17.04 -24.41 33.96
CA ASN A 140 17.99 -23.32 33.98
C ASN A 140 17.26 -21.96 33.99
N GLU A 141 16.80 -21.54 35.16
CA GLU A 141 16.04 -20.28 35.33
C GLU A 141 16.75 -19.05 34.74
N LYS A 142 18.10 -19.02 34.80
CA LYS A 142 18.87 -17.91 34.24
C LYS A 142 18.71 -17.86 32.72
N ARG A 143 18.83 -19.02 32.05
CA ARG A 143 18.63 -19.08 30.59
C ARG A 143 17.18 -18.81 30.20
N VAL A 144 16.20 -19.28 30.96
CA VAL A 144 14.78 -18.95 30.74
C VAL A 144 14.55 -17.43 30.81
N LYS A 145 15.17 -16.74 31.78
CA LYS A 145 15.10 -15.27 31.90
C LYS A 145 15.78 -14.55 30.73
N GLU A 146 16.99 -14.99 30.35
CA GLU A 146 17.70 -14.43 29.18
C GLU A 146 16.88 -14.61 27.90
N TYR A 147 16.32 -15.80 27.71
CA TYR A 147 15.50 -16.14 26.56
C TYR A 147 14.23 -15.27 26.47
N ASN A 148 13.49 -15.16 27.58
CA ASN A 148 12.35 -14.25 27.67
C ASN A 148 12.73 -12.80 27.32
N SER A 149 13.90 -12.33 27.75
CA SER A 149 14.38 -10.98 27.40
C SER A 149 14.61 -10.81 25.90
N TYR A 150 15.06 -11.85 25.19
CA TYR A 150 15.22 -11.79 23.74
C TYR A 150 13.88 -11.80 23.00
N ILE A 151 12.89 -12.57 23.48
CA ILE A 151 11.52 -12.52 22.94
C ILE A 151 10.93 -11.12 23.10
N GLU A 152 11.03 -10.51 24.29
CA GLU A 152 10.52 -9.16 24.53
C GLU A 152 11.16 -8.15 23.57
N ARG A 153 12.48 -8.26 23.35
CA ARG A 153 13.18 -7.42 22.38
C ARG A 153 12.66 -7.64 20.96
N ALA A 154 12.47 -8.90 20.54
CA ALA A 154 11.93 -9.23 19.23
C ALA A 154 10.51 -8.68 19.03
N ILE A 155 9.65 -8.76 20.05
CA ILE A 155 8.30 -8.16 20.03
C ILE A 155 8.37 -6.64 19.89
N LEU A 156 9.26 -5.97 20.64
CA LEU A 156 9.44 -4.52 20.53
C LEU A 156 9.91 -4.08 19.14
N ASP A 157 10.73 -4.88 18.46
CA ASP A 157 11.15 -4.58 17.09
C ASP A 157 10.00 -4.80 16.09
N LEU A 158 9.13 -5.80 16.30
CA LEU A 158 7.89 -5.98 15.52
C LEU A 158 6.89 -4.84 15.74
N GLU A 159 6.74 -4.34 16.97
CA GLU A 159 5.89 -3.17 17.25
C GLU A 159 6.37 -1.92 16.50
N LYS A 160 7.69 -1.70 16.45
CA LYS A 160 8.27 -0.58 15.67
C LYS A 160 8.04 -0.78 14.18
N LEU A 161 8.25 -1.99 13.67
CA LEU A 161 7.97 -2.32 12.27
C LEU A 161 6.51 -2.05 11.93
N SER A 162 5.57 -2.46 12.79
CA SER A 162 4.14 -2.21 12.58
C SER A 162 3.78 -0.73 12.61
N GLN A 163 4.38 0.03 13.54
CA GLN A 163 4.19 1.48 13.56
C GLN A 163 4.66 2.15 12.27
N ILE A 164 5.79 1.71 11.70
CA ILE A 164 6.28 2.20 10.41
C ILE A 164 5.30 1.83 9.28
N GLN A 165 4.76 0.60 9.26
CA GLN A 165 3.75 0.19 8.27
C GLN A 165 2.52 1.08 8.31
N LEU A 166 2.02 1.41 9.51
CA LEU A 166 0.86 2.27 9.67
C LEU A 166 1.12 3.70 9.18
N ASP A 167 2.31 4.23 9.46
CA ASP A 167 2.71 5.57 9.02
C ASP A 167 2.88 5.64 7.49
N GLU A 168 3.53 4.65 6.88
CA GLU A 168 3.65 4.53 5.42
C GLU A 168 2.28 4.32 4.75
N GLY A 169 1.44 3.45 5.32
CA GLY A 169 0.07 3.22 4.87
C GLY A 169 -0.77 4.49 4.89
N LYS A 170 -0.61 5.33 5.92
CA LYS A 170 -1.27 6.65 6.00
C LYS A 170 -0.77 7.60 4.91
N ILE A 171 0.53 7.61 4.61
CA ILE A 171 1.09 8.43 3.52
C ILE A 171 0.50 8.02 2.17
N LEU A 172 0.44 6.71 1.89
CA LEU A 172 -0.18 6.14 0.68
C LEU A 172 -1.66 6.55 0.55
N ALA A 173 -2.43 6.42 1.63
CA ALA A 173 -3.83 6.82 1.66
C ALA A 173 -4.01 8.33 1.40
N MET A 174 -3.24 9.17 2.09
CA MET A 174 -3.28 10.62 1.92
C MET A 174 -2.91 11.06 0.49
N ASN A 175 -1.95 10.40 -0.14
CA ASN A 175 -1.57 10.70 -1.52
C ASN A 175 -2.66 10.26 -2.51
N SER A 176 -3.26 9.09 -2.30
CA SER A 176 -4.41 8.62 -3.09
C SER A 176 -5.58 9.60 -3.01
N ASP A 177 -5.91 10.08 -1.80
CA ASP A 177 -6.98 11.08 -1.59
C ASP A 177 -6.72 12.39 -2.35
N LYS A 178 -5.46 12.87 -2.38
CA LYS A 178 -5.09 14.06 -3.17
C LYS A 178 -5.33 13.85 -4.66
N VAL A 179 -4.96 12.68 -5.19
CA VAL A 179 -5.15 12.34 -6.61
C VAL A 179 -6.64 12.27 -6.94
N VAL A 180 -7.45 11.64 -6.09
CA VAL A 180 -8.92 11.56 -6.24
C VAL A 180 -9.54 12.95 -6.20
N ASN A 181 -9.24 13.76 -5.20
CA ASN A 181 -9.83 15.09 -5.06
C ASN A 181 -9.49 16.00 -6.23
N ARG A 182 -8.23 15.99 -6.67
CA ARG A 182 -7.81 16.73 -7.87
C ARG A 182 -8.59 16.26 -9.10
N SER A 183 -8.70 14.95 -9.31
CA SER A 183 -9.42 14.39 -10.46
C SER A 183 -10.91 14.75 -10.43
N LYS A 184 -11.54 14.74 -9.25
CA LYS A 184 -12.95 15.13 -9.07
C LYS A 184 -13.20 16.59 -9.46
N ILE A 185 -12.33 17.51 -9.04
CA ILE A 185 -12.43 18.93 -9.40
C ILE A 185 -12.30 19.10 -10.92
N TRP A 186 -11.32 18.43 -11.55
CA TRP A 186 -11.14 18.49 -13.01
C TRP A 186 -12.32 17.90 -13.79
N ALA A 187 -12.92 16.81 -13.31
CA ALA A 187 -14.11 16.23 -13.91
C ALA A 187 -15.31 17.21 -13.87
N GLN A 188 -15.49 17.96 -12.78
CA GLN A 188 -16.55 18.98 -12.72
C GLN A 188 -16.36 20.10 -13.75
N PHE A 189 -15.12 20.60 -13.92
CA PHE A 189 -14.82 21.58 -14.97
C PHE A 189 -15.05 21.03 -16.37
N GLU A 190 -14.72 19.76 -16.62
CA GLU A 190 -14.97 19.13 -17.91
C GLU A 190 -16.47 19.04 -18.22
N VAL A 191 -17.30 18.61 -17.26
CA VAL A 191 -18.76 18.55 -17.44
C VAL A 191 -19.31 19.94 -17.75
N ALA A 192 -18.87 20.97 -17.01
CA ALA A 192 -19.27 22.35 -17.29
C ALA A 192 -18.85 22.81 -18.70
N ALA A 193 -17.62 22.50 -19.12
CA ALA A 193 -17.11 22.81 -20.45
C ALA A 193 -17.90 22.10 -21.56
N LEU A 194 -18.28 20.83 -21.36
CA LEU A 194 -19.12 20.06 -22.27
C LEU A 194 -20.51 20.68 -22.44
N VAL A 195 -21.14 21.10 -21.34
CA VAL A 195 -22.44 21.79 -21.39
C VAL A 195 -22.34 23.10 -22.19
N ILE A 196 -21.32 23.92 -21.93
CA ILE A 196 -21.09 25.17 -22.66
C ILE A 196 -20.88 24.88 -24.17
N LEU A 197 -20.11 23.85 -24.49
CA LEU A 197 -19.87 23.42 -25.87
C LEU A 197 -21.18 23.01 -26.57
N LEU A 198 -22.04 22.25 -25.90
CA LEU A 198 -23.36 21.88 -26.44
C LEU A 198 -24.24 23.11 -26.73
N VAL A 199 -24.26 24.08 -25.81
CA VAL A 199 -25.01 25.34 -26.01
C VAL A 199 -24.47 26.14 -27.20
N ILE A 200 -23.15 26.25 -27.33
CA ILE A 200 -22.51 26.94 -28.48
C ILE A 200 -22.90 26.26 -29.79
N ILE A 201 -22.81 24.93 -29.85
CA ILE A 201 -23.19 24.15 -31.04
C ILE A 201 -24.66 24.37 -31.38
N TYR A 202 -25.55 24.31 -30.39
CA TYR A 202 -26.98 24.56 -30.58
C TYR A 202 -27.27 25.95 -31.17
N LEU A 203 -26.66 26.99 -30.61
CA LEU A 203 -26.80 28.37 -31.10
C LEU A 203 -26.28 28.52 -32.54
N LEU A 204 -25.14 27.91 -32.87
CA LEU A 204 -24.58 27.94 -34.22
C LEU A 204 -25.50 27.28 -35.25
N ILE A 205 -26.09 26.13 -34.91
CA ILE A 205 -27.06 25.44 -35.78
C ILE A 205 -28.32 26.29 -35.96
N TYR A 206 -28.85 26.86 -34.89
CA TYR A 206 -30.05 27.69 -34.92
C TYR A 206 -29.85 28.95 -35.78
N THR A 207 -28.77 29.71 -35.57
CA THR A 207 -28.47 30.90 -36.39
C THR A 207 -28.23 30.51 -37.85
N SER A 208 -27.56 29.39 -38.13
CA SER A 208 -27.36 28.92 -39.51
C SER A 208 -28.68 28.53 -40.20
N ARG A 209 -29.68 28.00 -39.48
CA ARG A 209 -31.01 27.70 -40.03
C ARG A 209 -31.81 28.96 -40.29
N SER A 210 -31.81 29.91 -39.36
CA SER A 210 -32.53 31.19 -39.51
C SER A 210 -32.06 32.00 -40.73
N ILE A 211 -30.75 32.04 -41.01
CA ILE A 211 -30.20 32.70 -42.20
C ILE A 211 -30.69 32.03 -43.50
N ARG A 212 -30.85 30.70 -43.52
CA ARG A 212 -31.32 29.99 -44.71
C ARG A 212 -32.80 30.22 -45.01
N ASN A 213 -33.63 30.37 -43.97
CA ASN A 213 -35.06 30.60 -44.16
C ASN A 213 -35.35 32.04 -44.63
N GLY A 214 -34.60 33.05 -44.19
CA GLY A 214 -34.76 34.44 -44.65
C GLY A 214 -34.19 34.77 -46.03
N ILE A 215 -33.66 33.79 -46.77
CA ILE A 215 -33.18 33.94 -48.17
C ILE A 215 -34.18 33.33 -49.16
N VAL A 216 -35.18 32.57 -48.69
CA VAL A 216 -36.16 31.86 -49.53
C VAL A 216 -37.50 32.59 -49.64
N ASP A 217 -37.69 33.68 -48.89
CA ASP A 217 -38.77 34.66 -49.07
C ASP A 217 -38.27 35.89 -49.83
#